data_AF-A0A662YMG7-F1
#
_entry.id   AF-A0A662YMG7-F1
#
_cell.length_a   1.000
_cell.length_b   1.000
_cell.length_c   1.000
_cell.angle_alpha   90.00
_cell.angle_beta   90.00
_cell.angle_gamma   90.00
#
_symmetry.space_group_name_H-M   'P 1'
#
loop_
_entity.id
_entity.type
_entity.pdbx_description
1 polymer ?
#
loop_
_entity_poly.entity_id
_entity_poly.type
_entity_poly.pdbx_seq_one_letter_code
_entity_poly.pdbx_strand_id
1 'polypeptide(L)'
;MISVFILQAGKVHRLSPQERGELLPNLRAAGWVEVEGRDAIYKEFLFKDFNQAFGFMTRVGLQAEKMDHHPEWFNVYNKVKVRRAG
;
A
#
# COMPACT_ATOMS: atom_id res chain seq x y z
N MET A 1 37.26 -13.96 -3.50
CA MET A 1 36.21 -13.26 -4.25
C MET A 1 34.88 -13.53 -3.56
N ILE A 2 34.74 -13.00 -2.33
CA ILE A 2 33.98 -11.80 -1.93
C ILE A 2 32.47 -11.95 -2.13
N SER A 3 31.83 -12.01 -0.96
CA SER A 3 30.48 -11.63 -0.57
C SER A 3 29.27 -12.35 -1.18
N VAL A 4 28.95 -13.44 -0.49
CA VAL A 4 27.62 -13.79 0.04
C VAL A 4 26.63 -12.61 0.04
N PHE A 5 25.47 -12.86 -0.56
CA PHE A 5 24.24 -12.09 -0.51
C PHE A 5 23.93 -11.56 0.90
N ILE A 6 23.83 -10.25 1.05
CA ILE A 6 23.14 -9.65 2.20
C ILE A 6 21.67 -9.49 1.82
N LEU A 7 20.86 -10.51 2.14
CA LEU A 7 19.45 -10.32 2.45
C LEU A 7 19.39 -9.63 3.81
N GLN A 8 19.37 -8.30 3.83
CA GLN A 8 18.96 -7.59 5.04
C GLN A 8 17.44 -7.70 5.14
N ALA A 9 16.97 -8.59 6.01
CA ALA A 9 15.62 -8.53 6.58
C ALA A 9 15.51 -7.20 7.35
N GLY A 10 15.14 -6.14 6.65
CA GLY A 10 15.16 -4.77 7.17
C GLY A 10 13.95 -4.50 8.05
N LYS A 11 14.18 -4.12 9.31
CA LYS A 11 13.16 -3.54 10.19
C LYS A 11 12.39 -2.45 9.42
N VAL A 12 11.06 -2.54 9.42
CA VAL A 12 10.19 -1.47 8.93
C VAL A 12 10.54 -0.20 9.73
N HIS A 13 11.02 0.83 9.03
CA HIS A 13 11.27 2.14 9.62
C HIS A 13 10.30 3.15 9.01
N ARG A 14 9.87 4.12 9.83
CA ARG A 14 9.00 5.18 9.34
C ARG A 14 9.75 6.04 8.33
N LEU A 15 9.06 6.48 7.29
CA LEU A 15 9.61 7.41 6.31
C LEU A 15 10.06 8.71 7.00
N SER A 16 11.30 9.11 6.74
CA SER A 16 11.83 10.41 7.11
C SER A 16 11.09 11.56 6.41
N PRO A 17 11.19 12.81 6.90
CA PRO A 17 10.59 13.96 6.24
C PRO A 17 11.03 14.13 4.77
N GLN A 18 12.29 13.81 4.47
CA GLN A 18 12.86 13.87 3.14
C GLN A 18 12.22 12.82 2.21
N GLU A 19 12.19 11.56 2.63
CA GLU A 19 11.55 10.47 1.87
C GLU A 19 10.06 10.74 1.66
N ARG A 20 9.36 11.31 2.65
CA ARG A 20 7.97 11.74 2.50
C ARG A 20 7.83 12.83 1.44
N GLY A 21 8.74 13.80 1.43
CA GLY A 21 8.78 14.88 0.44
C GLY A 21 8.94 14.37 -0.99
N GLU A 22 9.69 13.29 -1.17
CA GLU A 22 9.96 12.68 -2.48
C GLU A 22 8.86 11.71 -2.93
N LEU A 23 8.35 10.87 -2.03
CA LEU A 23 7.47 9.74 -2.38
C LEU A 23 5.98 10.11 -2.35
N LEU A 24 5.53 10.91 -1.38
CA LEU A 24 4.11 11.23 -1.21
C LEU A 24 3.51 12.03 -2.38
N PRO A 25 4.20 12.97 -3.06
CA PRO A 25 3.62 13.69 -4.19
C PRO A 25 3.08 12.77 -5.29
N ASN A 26 3.79 11.69 -5.61
CA ASN A 26 3.36 10.71 -6.61
C ASN A 26 2.10 9.96 -6.17
N LEU A 27 2.02 9.60 -4.89
CA LEU A 27 0.84 8.95 -4.33
C LEU A 27 -0.37 9.90 -4.30
N ARG A 28 -0.16 11.18 -3.94
CA ARG A 28 -1.21 12.21 -3.98
C ARG A 28 -1.73 12.44 -5.39
N ALA A 29 -0.84 12.54 -6.38
CA ALA A 29 -1.23 12.65 -7.79
C ALA A 29 -2.03 11.42 -8.26
N ALA A 30 -1.74 10.23 -7.70
CA ALA A 30 -2.50 9.02 -7.93
C ALA A 30 -3.80 8.92 -7.08
N GLY A 31 -4.16 9.96 -6.31
CA GLY A 31 -5.39 10.02 -5.52
C GLY A 31 -5.33 9.36 -4.16
N TRP A 32 -4.14 9.09 -3.61
CA TRP A 32 -3.97 8.73 -2.21
C TRP A 32 -3.97 9.97 -1.32
N VAL A 33 -4.55 9.85 -0.14
CA VAL A 33 -4.58 10.92 0.87
C VAL A 33 -4.01 10.42 2.19
N GLU A 34 -3.41 11.30 2.96
CA GLU A 34 -3.00 11.01 4.33
C GLU A 34 -4.22 10.98 5.25
N VAL A 35 -4.22 10.07 6.23
CA VAL A 35 -5.29 9.95 7.21
C VAL A 35 -5.04 10.94 8.35
N GLU A 36 -6.00 11.82 8.62
CA GLU A 36 -5.87 12.78 9.72
C GLU A 36 -5.72 12.04 11.07
N GLY A 37 -4.75 12.46 11.89
CA GLY A 37 -4.48 11.87 13.20
C GLY A 37 -3.87 10.47 13.19
N ARG A 38 -3.50 9.91 12.03
CA ARG A 38 -2.85 8.59 11.92
C ARG A 38 -1.79 8.59 10.83
N ASP A 39 -0.62 8.01 11.12
CA ASP A 39 0.44 7.85 10.10
C ASP A 39 0.08 6.73 9.11
N ALA A 40 -0.81 7.06 8.18
CA ALA A 40 -1.36 6.15 7.21
C ALA A 40 -1.80 6.90 5.95
N ILE A 41 -1.81 6.19 4.82
CA ILE A 41 -2.42 6.65 3.58
C ILE A 41 -3.71 5.87 3.30
N TYR A 42 -4.63 6.52 2.62
CA TYR A 42 -5.94 6.01 2.27
C TYR A 42 -6.28 6.29 0.80
N LYS A 43 -6.98 5.35 0.17
CA LYS A 43 -7.59 5.55 -1.14
C LYS A 43 -8.84 4.67 -1.29
N GLU A 44 -9.86 5.21 -1.93
CA GLU A 44 -11.01 4.44 -2.40
C GLU A 44 -10.87 4.12 -3.89
N PHE A 45 -11.08 2.86 -4.24
CA PHE A 45 -11.15 2.39 -5.61
C PHE A 45 -12.60 2.02 -5.94
N LEU A 46 -13.09 2.53 -7.08
CA LEU A 46 -14.42 2.22 -7.61
C LEU A 46 -14.26 1.41 -8.90
N PHE A 47 -14.90 0.25 -8.95
CA PHE A 47 -14.88 -0.67 -10.08
C PHE A 47 -16.26 -0.75 -10.74
N LYS A 48 -16.37 -1.45 -11.88
CA LYS A 48 -17.65 -1.66 -12.56
C LYS A 48 -18.61 -2.52 -11.72
N ASP A 49 -18.09 -3.58 -11.12
CA ASP A 49 -18.85 -4.60 -10.40
C ASP A 49 -17.98 -5.29 -9.34
N PHE A 50 -18.57 -6.23 -8.59
CA PHE A 50 -17.87 -7.00 -7.57
C PHE A 50 -16.78 -7.91 -8.16
N ASN A 51 -16.96 -8.47 -9.35
CA ASN A 51 -15.97 -9.38 -9.93
C ASN A 51 -14.66 -8.64 -10.22
N GLN A 52 -14.74 -7.44 -10.81
CA GLN A 52 -13.57 -6.59 -11.02
C GLN A 52 -12.91 -6.15 -9.72
N ALA A 53 -13.71 -5.75 -8.71
CA ALA A 53 -13.18 -5.37 -7.41
C ALA A 53 -12.44 -6.52 -6.72
N PHE A 54 -13.02 -7.72 -6.73
CA PHE A 54 -12.42 -8.89 -6.11
C PHE A 54 -11.18 -9.37 -6.88
N GLY A 55 -11.20 -9.33 -8.22
CA GLY A 55 -10.02 -9.61 -9.05
C GLY A 55 -8.85 -8.65 -8.78
N PHE A 56 -9.14 -7.36 -8.56
CA PHE A 56 -8.14 -6.41 -8.07
C PHE A 56 -7.60 -6.81 -6.70
N MET A 57 -8.48 -7.13 -5.75
CA MET A 57 -8.09 -7.55 -4.39
C MET A 57 -7.19 -8.79 -4.42
N THR A 58 -7.51 -9.81 -5.22
CA THR A 58 -6.69 -11.03 -5.36
C THR A 58 -5.28 -10.71 -5.83
N ARG A 59 -5.13 -9.83 -6.83
CA ARG A 59 -3.80 -9.43 -7.34
C ARG A 59 -2.98 -8.69 -6.28
N VAL A 60 -3.62 -7.79 -5.52
CA VAL A 60 -2.98 -7.09 -4.40
C VAL A 60 -2.59 -8.08 -3.30
N GLY A 61 -3.44 -9.05 -2.97
CA GLY A 61 -3.15 -10.09 -1.98
C GLY A 61 -1.93 -10.92 -2.33
N LEU A 62 -1.81 -11.37 -3.60
CA LEU A 62 -0.62 -12.10 -4.06
C LEU A 62 0.66 -11.28 -3.95
N GLN A 63 0.60 -9.98 -4.19
CA GLN A 63 1.76 -9.10 -4.05
C GLN A 63 2.07 -8.82 -2.57
N ALA A 64 1.05 -8.65 -1.73
CA ALA A 64 1.19 -8.47 -0.28
C ALA A 64 1.89 -9.66 0.37
N GLU A 65 1.52 -10.89 0.00
CA GLU A 65 2.19 -12.11 0.47
C GLU A 65 3.68 -12.14 0.10
N LYS A 66 4.03 -11.79 -1.14
CA LYS A 66 5.44 -11.73 -1.57
C LYS A 66 6.26 -10.67 -0.83
N MET A 67 5.61 -9.60 -0.40
CA MET A 67 6.24 -8.47 0.30
C MET A 67 6.20 -8.62 1.83
N ASP A 68 5.55 -9.67 2.35
CA ASP A 68 5.22 -9.85 3.77
C ASP A 68 4.62 -8.57 4.39
N HIS A 69 3.71 -7.94 3.65
CA HIS A 69 3.11 -6.68 4.05
C HIS A 69 1.68 -6.54 3.53
N HIS A 70 0.73 -6.69 4.44
CA HIS A 70 -0.70 -6.76 4.12
C HIS A 70 -1.40 -5.41 4.27
N PRO A 71 -2.33 -5.07 3.35
CA PRO A 71 -3.15 -3.87 3.50
C PRO A 71 -4.25 -4.05 4.55
N GLU A 72 -4.70 -2.95 5.13
CA GLU A 72 -6.03 -2.89 5.75
C GLU A 72 -7.02 -2.48 4.67
N TRP A 73 -8.10 -3.24 4.45
CA TRP A 73 -9.13 -2.84 3.49
C TRP A 73 -10.55 -3.10 3.97
N PHE A 74 -11.50 -2.43 3.32
CA PHE A 74 -12.93 -2.65 3.47
C PHE A 74 -13.57 -2.66 2.08
N ASN A 75 -14.26 -3.75 1.73
CA ASN A 75 -14.91 -3.90 0.43
C ASN A 75 -16.44 -4.03 0.60
N VAL A 76 -17.17 -3.27 -0.22
CA VAL A 76 -18.61 -3.42 -0.40
C VAL A 76 -18.89 -3.38 -1.90
N TYR A 77 -19.26 -4.55 -2.46
CA TYR A 77 -19.53 -4.71 -3.89
C TYR A 77 -18.37 -4.19 -4.76
N ASN A 78 -18.60 -3.13 -5.53
CA ASN A 78 -17.64 -2.54 -6.45
C ASN A 78 -16.72 -1.47 -5.83
N LYS A 79 -16.81 -1.23 -4.51
CA LYS A 79 -15.98 -0.25 -3.80
C LYS A 79 -14.95 -0.94 -2.91
N VAL A 80 -13.68 -0.60 -3.06
CA VAL A 80 -12.59 -1.10 -2.21
C VAL A 80 -11.89 0.09 -1.57
N LYS A 81 -12.06 0.22 -0.25
CA LYS A 81 -11.35 1.21 0.57
C LYS A 81 -10.07 0.58 1.07
N VAL A 82 -8.92 1.15 0.71
CA VAL A 82 -7.60 0.66 1.11
C VAL A 82 -6.96 1.66 2.06
N ARG A 83 -6.48 1.18 3.19
CA ARG A 83 -5.67 1.93 4.14
C ARG A 83 -4.35 1.17 4.38
N ARG A 84 -3.25 1.92 4.42
CA ARG A 84 -1.94 1.37 4.75
C ARG A 84 -1.29 2.28 5.80
N ALA A 85 -0.99 1.72 6.95
CA ALA A 85 -0.17 2.41 7.95
C ALA A 85 1.30 2.37 7.52
N GLY A 86 2.01 3.47 7.79
CA GLY A 86 3.45 3.60 7.59
C GLY A 86 4.27 2.94 8.69
#